data_AF-X0S9Z8-F1
#
_entry.id   AF-X0S9Z8-F1
#
_cell.length_a   1.000
_cell.length_b   1.000
_cell.length_c   1.000
_cell.angle_alpha   90.00
_cell.angle_beta   90.00
_cell.angle_gamma   90.00
#
_symmetry.space_group_name_H-M   'P 1'
#
loop_
_entity.id
_entity.type
_entity.pdbx_description
1 polymer ?
#
loop_
_entity_poly.entity_id
_entity_poly.type
_entity_poly.pdbx_seq_one_letter_code
_entity_poly.pdbx_strand_id
1 'polypeptide(L)'
;RRRRPWHIAENPRPLYGARHAKPRITPTSGYVMGKKTFRRGLWVAPNHETVFDVKGAGFSAFAAEVGFYDGYSKSSYANRGAVVSFEIYVDGKLRTQSGFMTFSDAPRLLVADRLARAKEVKLVTRRADLVDDWYTFVTWGDPRFIKAK
;
A
#
# COMPACT_ATOMS: atom_id res chain seq x y z
N ARG A 1 19.91 -19.17 -15.72
CA ARG A 1 19.02 -18.12 -16.31
C ARG A 1 17.62 -18.21 -15.65
N ARG A 2 17.35 -17.49 -14.54
CA ARG A 2 16.02 -17.51 -13.89
C ARG A 2 15.11 -16.44 -14.51
N ARG A 3 14.19 -16.83 -15.39
CA ARG A 3 13.17 -15.92 -15.94
C ARG A 3 12.13 -15.63 -14.85
N ARG A 4 12.11 -14.40 -14.32
CA ARG A 4 10.98 -13.93 -13.52
C ARG A 4 9.75 -13.90 -14.45
N PRO A 5 8.60 -14.52 -14.09
CA PRO A 5 7.48 -14.63 -15.02
C PRO A 5 6.81 -13.29 -15.38
N TRP A 6 7.13 -12.23 -14.63
CA TRP A 6 6.38 -10.97 -14.59
C TRP A 6 7.29 -9.77 -14.93
N HIS A 7 6.85 -8.91 -15.86
CA HIS A 7 7.43 -7.58 -16.07
C HIS A 7 6.75 -6.58 -15.12
N ILE A 8 7.56 -5.91 -14.29
CA ILE A 8 7.11 -4.84 -13.40
C ILE A 8 7.01 -3.56 -14.24
N ALA A 9 5.83 -2.95 -14.30
CA ALA A 9 5.63 -1.68 -15.00
C ALA A 9 5.91 -0.49 -14.08
N GLU A 10 6.14 0.68 -14.68
CA GLU A 10 6.07 1.94 -13.94
C GLU A 10 4.64 2.15 -13.46
N ASN A 11 4.48 2.55 -12.19
CA ASN A 11 3.16 2.74 -11.61
C ASN A 11 2.54 4.04 -12.15
N PRO A 12 1.22 4.04 -12.43
CA PRO A 12 0.50 5.25 -12.80
C PRO A 12 0.62 6.30 -11.69
N ARG A 13 0.60 7.58 -12.08
CA ARG A 13 0.57 8.67 -11.11
C ARG A 13 -0.80 8.67 -10.40
N PRO A 14 -0.86 8.83 -9.08
CA PRO A 14 -2.13 8.93 -8.38
C PRO A 14 -2.86 10.21 -8.77
N LEU A 15 -4.19 10.12 -8.92
CA LEU A 15 -5.05 11.23 -9.31
C LEU A 15 -5.22 12.26 -8.19
N TYR A 16 -5.31 11.79 -6.93
CA TYR A 16 -5.37 12.63 -5.72
C TYR A 16 -4.93 11.81 -4.49
N GLY A 17 -4.40 12.49 -3.46
CA GLY A 17 -4.15 11.97 -2.11
C GLY A 17 -4.56 13.03 -1.09
N ALA A 18 -5.21 12.64 0.00
CA ALA A 18 -5.85 13.59 0.92
C ALA A 18 -4.89 14.17 1.98
N ARG A 19 -4.98 15.50 2.10
CA ARG A 19 -4.55 16.46 3.15
C ARG A 19 -3.12 16.44 3.73
N HIS A 20 -2.42 15.32 3.87
CA HIS A 20 -1.09 15.33 4.54
C HIS A 20 -0.03 14.37 3.97
N ALA A 21 -0.39 13.45 3.07
CA ALA A 21 0.59 12.57 2.42
C ALA A 21 0.95 13.10 1.03
N LYS A 22 2.23 13.08 0.65
CA LYS A 22 2.61 13.13 -0.77
C LYS A 22 2.47 11.72 -1.31
N PRO A 23 1.44 11.38 -2.12
CA PRO A 23 1.29 10.05 -2.70
C PRO A 23 2.32 9.89 -3.82
N ARG A 24 3.59 9.82 -3.48
CA ARG A 24 4.67 9.51 -4.40
C ARG A 24 5.30 8.24 -3.88
N ILE A 25 5.30 7.21 -4.72
CA ILE A 25 6.13 6.04 -4.50
C ILE A 25 7.57 6.51 -4.69
N THR A 26 8.18 6.96 -3.61
CA THR A 26 9.54 7.48 -3.65
C THR A 26 10.52 6.31 -3.50
N PRO A 27 11.55 6.22 -4.35
CA PRO A 27 12.70 5.40 -4.05
C PRO A 27 13.45 6.07 -2.88
N THR A 28 13.14 5.69 -1.65
CA THR A 28 13.89 6.10 -0.46
C THR A 28 14.72 4.94 0.05
N SER A 29 15.80 5.26 0.78
CA SER A 29 16.60 4.30 1.54
C SER A 29 15.79 3.73 2.71
N GLY A 30 14.93 2.76 2.39
CA GLY A 30 14.45 1.74 3.31
C GLY A 30 13.09 2.00 3.95
N TYR A 31 12.01 1.59 3.26
CA TYR A 31 10.79 1.24 3.98
C TYR A 31 11.05 -0.07 4.71
N VAL A 32 10.88 -0.14 6.03
CA VAL A 32 11.10 -1.39 6.78
C VAL A 32 9.77 -1.85 7.34
N MET A 33 9.37 -3.09 7.07
CA MET A 33 8.23 -3.73 7.74
C MET A 33 8.58 -5.18 8.02
N GLY A 34 8.29 -5.68 9.22
CA GLY A 34 8.57 -7.07 9.61
C GLY A 34 10.01 -7.48 9.32
N LYS A 35 11.00 -6.64 9.67
CA LYS A 35 12.43 -6.86 9.42
C LYS A 35 12.84 -6.94 7.93
N LYS A 36 11.96 -6.62 6.99
CA LYS A 36 12.24 -6.58 5.54
C LYS A 36 12.33 -5.14 5.06
N THR A 37 13.38 -4.85 4.29
CA THR A 37 13.57 -3.54 3.66
C THR A 37 13.02 -3.54 2.23
N PHE A 38 12.17 -2.56 1.92
CA PHE A 38 11.65 -2.30 0.59
C PHE A 38 12.32 -1.06 -0.01
N ARG A 39 12.72 -1.18 -1.27
CA ARG A 39 13.30 -0.09 -2.06
C ARG A 39 12.26 0.94 -2.52
N ARG A 40 10.99 0.55 -2.51
CA ARG A 40 9.84 1.37 -2.90
C ARG A 40 8.75 1.16 -1.85
N GLY A 41 8.01 2.21 -1.57
CA GLY A 41 6.90 2.15 -0.65
C GLY A 41 6.08 3.43 -0.71
N LEU A 42 4.92 3.37 -0.08
CA LEU A 42 4.04 4.49 0.16
C LEU A 42 3.77 4.53 1.65
N TRP A 43 4.24 5.58 2.30
CA TRP A 43 3.90 5.88 3.69
C TRP A 43 2.60 6.66 3.71
N VAL A 44 1.65 6.22 4.54
CA VAL A 44 0.34 6.87 4.67
C VAL A 44 -0.01 6.98 6.14
N ALA A 45 -0.71 8.05 6.50
CA ALA A 45 -1.44 8.10 7.76
C ALA A 45 -2.69 7.21 7.67
N PRO A 46 -3.27 6.78 8.81
CA PRO A 46 -4.58 6.14 8.82
C PRO A 46 -5.67 7.02 8.19
N ASN A 47 -6.77 6.37 7.78
CA ASN A 47 -7.94 6.98 7.12
C ASN A 47 -7.62 7.68 5.79
N HIS A 48 -6.49 7.32 5.16
CA HIS A 48 -6.06 7.88 3.90
C HIS A 48 -6.48 7.00 2.71
N GLU A 49 -6.89 7.66 1.62
CA GLU A 49 -7.19 7.04 0.34
C GLU A 49 -6.21 7.50 -0.74
N THR A 50 -5.76 6.57 -1.59
CA THR A 50 -4.93 6.86 -2.76
C THR A 50 -5.55 6.21 -3.98
N VAL A 51 -5.86 7.01 -4.99
CA VAL A 51 -6.58 6.57 -6.20
C VAL A 51 -5.66 6.62 -7.42
N PHE A 52 -5.65 5.54 -8.19
CA PHE A 52 -4.90 5.38 -9.43
C PHE A 52 -5.84 5.20 -10.62
N ASP A 53 -5.64 6.00 -11.67
CA ASP A 53 -6.22 5.71 -12.99
C ASP A 53 -5.42 4.59 -13.65
N VAL A 54 -6.11 3.50 -13.98
CA VAL A 54 -5.54 2.33 -14.67
C VAL A 54 -6.24 2.06 -16.00
N LYS A 55 -7.14 2.94 -16.43
CA LYS A 55 -7.93 2.76 -17.66
C LYS A 55 -7.00 2.66 -18.87
N GLY A 56 -7.12 1.55 -19.59
CA GLY A 56 -6.33 1.32 -20.81
C GLY A 56 -4.83 1.10 -20.58
N ALA A 57 -4.37 0.98 -19.33
CA ALA A 57 -2.95 0.82 -19.01
C ALA A 57 -2.42 -0.62 -19.20
N GLY A 58 -3.31 -1.59 -19.44
CA GLY A 58 -2.96 -2.99 -19.72
C GLY A 58 -2.46 -3.77 -18.50
N PHE A 59 -2.81 -3.34 -17.29
CA PHE A 59 -2.45 -4.04 -16.06
C PHE A 59 -3.28 -5.31 -15.87
N SER A 60 -2.64 -6.40 -15.45
CA SER A 60 -3.30 -7.65 -15.08
C SER A 60 -3.58 -7.72 -13.58
N ALA A 61 -2.68 -7.17 -12.76
CA ALA A 61 -2.79 -7.21 -11.31
C ALA A 61 -2.06 -6.04 -10.62
N PHE A 62 -2.41 -5.81 -9.37
CA PHE A 62 -1.70 -4.95 -8.43
C PHE A 62 -1.32 -5.77 -7.19
N ALA A 63 -0.13 -5.53 -6.65
CA ALA A 63 0.32 -6.19 -5.42
C ALA A 63 1.09 -5.21 -4.52
N ALA A 64 0.94 -5.38 -3.21
CA ALA A 64 1.68 -4.65 -2.19
C ALA A 64 1.77 -5.48 -0.91
N GLU A 65 2.90 -5.40 -0.20
CA GLU A 65 2.96 -5.84 1.19
C GLU A 65 2.49 -4.69 2.07
N VAL A 66 1.74 -4.97 3.13
CA VAL A 66 1.16 -3.96 4.01
C VAL A 66 1.47 -4.27 5.46
N GLY A 67 1.66 -3.23 6.26
CA GLY A 67 1.90 -3.39 7.69
C GLY A 67 2.40 -2.11 8.34
N PHE A 68 2.78 -2.26 9.61
CA PHE A 68 3.41 -1.19 10.37
C PHE A 68 4.87 -1.01 9.94
N TYR A 69 5.29 0.25 9.91
CA TYR A 69 6.66 0.61 9.63
C TYR A 69 7.55 0.34 10.86
N ASP A 70 8.59 -0.45 10.66
CA ASP A 70 9.51 -0.97 11.68
C ASP A 70 10.87 -0.22 11.70
N GLY A 71 11.06 0.74 10.78
CA GLY A 71 12.34 1.44 10.63
C GLY A 71 12.65 2.47 11.72
N TYR A 72 11.68 2.77 12.59
CA TYR A 72 11.86 3.61 13.77
C TYR A 72 11.88 2.76 15.05
N SER A 73 12.72 1.72 15.10
CA SER A 73 12.78 0.75 16.22
C SER A 73 12.87 1.36 17.64
N LYS A 74 13.07 2.67 17.79
CA LYS A 74 13.16 3.39 19.07
C LYS A 74 12.41 4.74 19.15
N SER A 75 11.55 5.14 18.22
CA SER A 75 10.84 6.42 18.42
C SER A 75 9.72 6.24 19.47
N SER A 76 9.78 7.02 20.56
CA SER A 76 8.77 7.11 21.62
C SER A 76 7.43 7.68 21.12
N TYR A 77 7.32 7.99 19.83
CA TYR A 77 6.19 8.65 19.20
C TYR A 77 5.31 7.69 18.39
N ALA A 78 5.72 6.44 18.17
CA ALA A 78 4.89 5.50 17.40
C ALA A 78 3.67 5.03 18.23
N ASN A 79 2.47 5.21 17.69
CA ASN A 79 1.24 4.69 18.29
C ASN A 79 1.16 3.17 18.09
N ARG A 80 1.78 2.42 19.01
CA ARG A 80 1.81 0.94 18.96
C ARG A 80 0.48 0.28 19.33
N GLY A 81 -0.45 1.03 19.93
CA GLY A 81 -1.79 0.56 20.26
C GLY A 81 -2.77 0.67 19.09
N ALA A 82 -2.38 1.29 17.98
CA ALA A 82 -3.25 1.43 16.82
C ALA A 82 -3.59 0.07 16.20
N VAL A 83 -4.85 -0.06 15.77
CA VAL A 83 -5.35 -1.18 14.98
C VAL A 83 -5.77 -0.64 13.62
N VAL A 84 -5.19 -1.17 12.55
CA VAL A 84 -5.38 -0.68 11.18
C VAL A 84 -5.83 -1.77 10.23
N SER A 85 -6.55 -1.40 9.18
CA SER A 85 -6.82 -2.25 8.02
C SER A 85 -6.32 -1.58 6.73
N PHE A 86 -5.89 -2.42 5.79
CA PHE A 86 -5.52 -2.01 4.45
C PHE A 86 -6.46 -2.68 3.45
N GLU A 87 -6.93 -1.90 2.49
CA GLU A 87 -7.98 -2.32 1.60
C GLU A 87 -7.68 -1.87 0.18
N ILE A 88 -7.97 -2.74 -0.78
CA ILE A 88 -7.81 -2.46 -2.20
C ILE A 88 -9.18 -2.55 -2.84
N TYR A 89 -9.60 -1.46 -3.46
CA TYR A 89 -10.81 -1.36 -4.25
C TYR A 89 -10.46 -1.28 -5.73
N VAL A 90 -11.28 -1.93 -6.56
CA VAL A 90 -11.19 -1.85 -8.03
C VAL A 90 -12.56 -1.41 -8.54
N ASP A 91 -12.59 -0.30 -9.28
CA ASP A 91 -13.83 0.33 -9.77
C ASP A 91 -14.91 0.46 -8.66
N GLY A 92 -14.49 0.94 -7.48
CA GLY A 92 -15.37 1.13 -6.31
C GLY A 92 -15.73 -0.14 -5.53
N LYS A 93 -15.33 -1.33 -5.96
CA LYS A 93 -15.65 -2.60 -5.28
C LYS A 93 -14.46 -3.11 -4.47
N LEU A 94 -14.68 -3.49 -3.21
CA LEU A 94 -13.64 -4.10 -2.38
C LEU A 94 -13.15 -5.39 -3.03
N ARG A 95 -11.85 -5.47 -3.30
CA ARG A 95 -11.22 -6.60 -3.98
C ARG A 95 -10.48 -7.50 -3.01
N THR A 96 -9.72 -6.90 -2.10
CA THR A 96 -8.99 -7.60 -1.04
C THR A 96 -8.71 -6.66 0.10
N GLN A 97 -8.49 -7.20 1.28
CA GLN A 97 -8.11 -6.45 2.46
C GLN A 97 -7.21 -7.28 3.38
N SER A 98 -6.46 -6.61 4.24
CA SER A 98 -5.65 -7.26 5.27
C SER A 98 -6.47 -7.78 6.44
N GLY A 99 -7.69 -7.27 6.65
CA GLY A 99 -8.35 -7.29 7.96
C GLY A 99 -7.59 -6.42 8.97
N PHE A 100 -8.02 -6.47 10.23
CA PHE A 100 -7.33 -5.72 11.29
C PHE A 100 -5.92 -6.26 11.55
N MET A 101 -5.00 -5.33 11.76
CA MET A 101 -3.59 -5.54 12.06
C MET A 101 -3.17 -4.63 13.20
N THR A 102 -2.32 -5.15 14.07
CA THR A 102 -1.65 -4.46 15.18
C THR A 102 -0.17 -4.25 14.86
N PHE A 103 0.53 -3.46 15.67
CA PHE A 103 1.98 -3.25 15.52
C PHE A 103 2.79 -4.55 15.59
N SER A 104 2.28 -5.58 16.28
CA SER A 104 2.95 -6.88 16.44
C SER A 104 2.73 -7.85 15.27
N ASP A 105 1.76 -7.56 14.39
CA ASP A 105 1.44 -8.43 13.26
C ASP A 105 2.56 -8.40 12.21
N ALA A 106 2.84 -9.57 11.64
CA ALA A 106 3.69 -9.67 10.47
C ALA A 106 3.05 -8.96 9.25
N PRO A 107 3.86 -8.39 8.34
CA PRO A 107 3.34 -7.80 7.10
C PRO A 107 2.54 -8.82 6.29
N ARG A 108 1.46 -8.35 5.64
CA ARG A 108 0.58 -9.19 4.81
C ARG A 108 0.70 -8.80 3.35
N LEU A 109 0.68 -9.76 2.43
CA LEU A 109 0.66 -9.49 0.99
C LEU A 109 -0.80 -9.33 0.53
N LEU A 110 -1.12 -8.20 -0.07
CA LEU A 110 -2.39 -7.98 -0.75
C LEU A 110 -2.19 -8.02 -2.26
N VAL A 111 -3.10 -8.72 -2.96
CA VAL A 111 -3.10 -8.85 -4.42
C VAL A 111 -4.51 -8.59 -4.94
N ALA A 112 -4.62 -7.66 -5.88
CA ALA A 112 -5.82 -7.43 -6.68
C ALA A 112 -5.56 -7.86 -8.12
N ASP A 113 -6.18 -8.96 -8.53
CA ASP A 113 -6.09 -9.51 -9.88
C ASP A 113 -7.21 -8.97 -10.80
N ARG A 114 -7.17 -9.35 -12.08
CA ARG A 114 -8.18 -9.04 -13.12
C ARG A 114 -8.34 -7.54 -13.38
N LEU A 115 -7.23 -6.80 -13.43
CA LEU A 115 -7.23 -5.36 -13.72
C LEU A 115 -7.34 -5.00 -15.21
N ALA A 116 -7.43 -5.98 -16.11
CA ALA A 116 -7.35 -5.75 -17.56
C ALA A 116 -8.42 -4.79 -18.11
N ARG A 117 -9.58 -4.71 -17.44
CA ARG A 117 -10.69 -3.81 -17.79
C ARG A 117 -10.99 -2.78 -16.69
N ALA A 118 -10.16 -2.74 -15.65
CA ALA A 118 -10.32 -1.79 -14.57
C ALA A 118 -10.06 -0.37 -15.06
N LYS A 119 -10.78 0.59 -14.49
CA LYS A 119 -10.55 2.02 -14.72
C LYS A 119 -9.83 2.63 -13.53
N GLU A 120 -10.16 2.16 -12.33
CA GLU A 120 -9.66 2.72 -11.09
C GLU A 120 -9.17 1.64 -10.14
N VAL A 121 -8.03 1.88 -9.49
CA VAL A 121 -7.59 1.15 -8.30
C VAL A 121 -7.43 2.14 -7.15
N LYS A 122 -8.11 1.87 -6.04
CA LYS A 122 -8.06 2.69 -4.84
C LYS A 122 -7.49 1.90 -3.67
N LEU A 123 -6.45 2.46 -3.05
CA LEU A 123 -5.84 1.95 -1.82
C LEU A 123 -6.41 2.74 -0.65
N VAL A 124 -6.94 2.04 0.35
CA VAL A 124 -7.52 2.64 1.54
C VAL A 124 -6.82 2.07 2.76
N THR A 125 -6.42 2.95 3.67
CA THR A 125 -5.90 2.57 4.99
C THR A 125 -6.88 3.10 6.02
N ARG A 126 -7.40 2.27 6.91
CA ARG A 126 -8.34 2.69 7.97
C ARG A 126 -7.79 2.35 9.34
N ARG A 127 -8.13 3.17 10.33
CA ARG A 127 -7.97 2.82 11.75
C ARG A 127 -9.29 2.30 12.30
N ALA A 128 -9.23 1.34 13.23
CA ALA A 128 -10.43 0.72 13.80
C ALA A 128 -11.31 1.72 14.58
N ASP A 129 -10.69 2.69 15.25
CA ASP A 129 -11.33 3.76 16.02
C ASP A 129 -11.55 5.05 15.20
N LEU A 130 -11.24 5.04 13.89
CA LEU A 130 -11.41 6.16 12.95
C LEU A 130 -10.72 7.48 13.33
N VAL A 131 -9.82 7.46 14.30
CA VAL A 131 -9.08 8.66 14.70
C VAL A 131 -7.92 8.90 13.73
N ASP A 132 -7.80 10.15 13.29
CA ASP A 132 -6.65 10.61 12.51
C ASP A 132 -5.47 10.85 13.46
N ASP A 133 -4.33 10.23 13.19
CA ASP A 133 -3.08 10.60 13.84
C ASP A 133 -1.91 10.56 12.85
N TRP A 134 -0.83 11.25 13.22
CA TRP A 134 0.42 11.26 12.47
C TRP A 134 1.48 10.31 13.06
N TYR A 135 1.10 9.58 14.11
CA TYR A 135 1.95 8.73 14.94
C TYR A 135 1.80 7.24 14.61
N THR A 136 0.75 6.87 13.87
CA THR A 136 0.52 5.53 13.34
C THR A 136 1.26 5.41 12.02
N PHE A 137 2.51 4.95 12.10
CA PHE A 137 3.37 4.79 10.94
C PHE A 137 3.04 3.47 10.22
N VAL A 138 2.28 3.56 9.13
CA VAL A 138 1.90 2.41 8.30
C VAL A 138 2.41 2.56 6.87
N THR A 139 2.63 1.44 6.20
CA THR A 139 3.29 1.42 4.89
C THR A 139 2.66 0.41 3.95
N TRP A 140 2.47 0.84 2.70
CA TRP A 140 2.33 -0.04 1.55
C TRP A 140 3.73 -0.26 0.96
N GLY A 141 4.31 -1.42 1.20
CA GLY A 141 5.65 -1.83 0.76
C GLY A 141 5.65 -2.44 -0.64
N ASP A 142 6.59 -1.98 -1.46
CA ASP A 142 6.72 -2.31 -2.89
C ASP A 142 5.39 -2.36 -3.68
N PRO A 143 4.50 -1.34 -3.54
CA PRO A 143 3.26 -1.31 -4.28
C PRO A 143 3.57 -1.28 -5.78
N ARG A 144 3.00 -2.19 -6.55
CA ARG A 144 3.34 -2.36 -7.96
C ARG A 144 2.17 -2.84 -8.80
N PHE A 145 2.03 -2.24 -9.97
CA PHE A 145 1.21 -2.77 -11.04
C PHE A 145 1.99 -3.74 -11.92
N ILE A 146 1.32 -4.81 -12.31
CA ILE A 146 1.85 -5.91 -13.10
C ILE A 146 1.09 -5.87 -14.43
N LYS A 147 1.81 -5.86 -15.56
CA LYS A 147 1.18 -5.94 -16.89
C LYS A 147 0.88 -7.39 -17.26
N ALA A 148 -0.17 -7.57 -18.06
CA ALA A 148 -0.34 -8.82 -18.81
C ALA A 148 0.82 -8.95 -19.81
N LYS A 149 1.27 -10.19 -20.06
CA LYS A 149 2.19 -10.47 -21.17
C LYS A 149 1.43 -10.49 -22.48
#